data_AF-A0A5B1RB50-F1
#
_entry.id   AF-A0A5B1RB50-F1
#
_cell.length_a   1.000
_cell.length_b   1.000
_cell.length_c   1.000
_cell.angle_alpha   90.00
_cell.angle_beta   90.00
_cell.angle_gamma   90.00
#
_symmetry.space_group_name_H-M   'P 1'
#
loop_
_entity.id
_entity.type
_entity.pdbx_description
1 polymer ?
#
loop_
_entity_poly.entity_id
_entity_poly.type
_entity_poly.pdbx_seq_one_letter_code
_entity_poly.pdbx_strand_id
1 'polypeptide(L)'
;GERAWPVRRDRTDKQVGIRLDFGKLYSEKDRQYRWIHVQANKGADHSTLRAIANKDSHKVLGSVRLDVKAPIGQEELLQKVRDILEEL
;
A
#
# COMPACT_ATOMS: atom_id res chain seq x y z
N GLY A 1 -3.96 -1.07 -8.62
CA GLY A 1 -4.13 -2.53 -8.60
C GLY A 1 -5.55 -2.85 -8.20
N GLU A 2 -5.82 -4.07 -7.76
CA GLU A 2 -7.04 -4.32 -6.96
C GLU A 2 -6.79 -3.83 -5.53
N ARG A 3 -7.78 -3.24 -4.86
CA ARG A 3 -7.60 -2.72 -3.50
C ARG A 3 -7.51 -3.88 -2.51
N ALA A 4 -6.41 -3.94 -1.77
CA ALA A 4 -6.25 -4.86 -0.64
C ALA A 4 -6.78 -4.25 0.66
N TRP A 5 -6.52 -2.96 0.89
CA TRP A 5 -6.93 -2.26 2.11
C TRP A 5 -6.92 -0.73 1.91
N PRO A 6 -7.71 0.06 2.65
CA PRO A 6 -8.79 -0.35 3.54
C PRO A 6 -10.00 -0.90 2.76
N VAL A 7 -10.91 -1.56 3.47
CA VAL A 7 -12.25 -1.87 2.93
C VAL A 7 -12.90 -0.55 2.54
N ARG A 8 -13.33 -0.43 1.28
CA ARG A 8 -13.82 0.82 0.68
C ARG A 8 -14.93 1.43 1.53
N ARG A 9 -14.60 2.43 2.33
CA ARG A 9 -15.53 3.21 3.15
C ARG A 9 -15.00 4.63 3.20
N ASP A 10 -15.75 5.58 2.63
CA ASP A 10 -15.29 6.96 2.44
C ASP A 10 -14.67 7.58 3.71
N ARG A 11 -15.29 7.38 4.87
CA ARG A 11 -14.75 7.91 6.14
C ARG A 11 -13.41 7.26 6.52
N THR A 12 -13.31 5.94 6.41
CA THR A 12 -12.11 5.19 6.78
C THR A 12 -10.97 5.48 5.81
N ASP A 13 -11.25 5.50 4.50
CA ASP A 13 -10.28 5.81 3.46
C ASP A 13 -9.64 7.20 3.67
N LYS A 14 -10.44 8.21 4.04
CA LYS A 14 -9.95 9.58 4.32
C LYS A 14 -9.08 9.66 5.58
N GLN A 15 -9.53 9.04 6.67
CA GLN A 15 -8.83 9.06 7.96
C GLN A 15 -7.49 8.32 7.90
N VAL A 16 -7.46 7.16 7.24
CA VAL A 16 -6.25 6.36 7.04
C VAL A 16 -5.26 7.06 6.13
N GLY A 17 -5.74 7.74 5.08
CA GLY A 17 -4.93 8.56 4.19
C GLY A 17 -4.05 7.79 3.19
N ILE A 18 -3.93 6.48 3.33
CA ILE A 18 -3.21 5.58 2.40
C ILE A 18 -4.11 4.45 1.90
N ARG A 19 -3.65 3.77 0.85
CA ARG A 19 -4.26 2.56 0.31
C ARG A 19 -3.18 1.52 0.06
N LEU A 20 -3.53 0.27 0.32
CA LEU A 20 -2.75 -0.89 -0.10
C LEU A 20 -3.44 -1.49 -1.32
N ASP A 21 -2.73 -1.53 -2.43
CA ASP A 21 -3.20 -2.09 -3.68
C ASP A 21 -2.37 -3.32 -4.03
N PHE A 22 -3.04 -4.41 -4.41
CA PHE A 22 -2.38 -5.56 -4.98
C PHE A 22 -1.73 -5.21 -6.32
N GLY A 23 -0.44 -5.47 -6.40
CA GLY A 23 0.37 -5.37 -7.60
C GLY A 23 0.46 -6.69 -8.37
N LYS A 24 1.40 -6.72 -9.31
CA LYS A 24 1.63 -7.85 -10.21
C LYS A 24 2.11 -9.09 -9.44
N LEU A 25 1.64 -10.26 -9.88
CA LEU A 25 2.22 -11.56 -9.53
C LEU A 25 3.46 -11.83 -10.37
N TYR A 26 4.50 -12.39 -9.78
CA TYR A 26 5.70 -12.79 -10.50
C TYR A 26 6.34 -14.00 -9.86
N SER A 27 7.11 -14.73 -10.65
CA SER A 27 7.80 -15.94 -10.22
C SER A 27 9.30 -15.70 -10.11
N GLU A 28 9.91 -16.21 -9.05
CA GLU A 28 11.35 -16.19 -8.82
C GLU A 28 11.73 -17.48 -8.06
N LYS A 29 12.70 -18.23 -8.57
CA LYS A 29 13.25 -19.45 -7.91
C LYS A 29 12.16 -20.42 -7.42
N ASP A 30 11.25 -20.79 -8.32
CA ASP A 30 10.09 -21.68 -8.07
C ASP A 30 9.07 -21.19 -7.04
N ARG A 31 9.17 -19.92 -6.62
CA ARG A 31 8.22 -19.26 -5.73
C ARG A 31 7.42 -18.23 -6.49
N GLN A 32 6.19 -17.99 -6.04
CA GLN A 32 5.34 -16.92 -6.53
C GLN A 32 5.28 -15.80 -5.49
N TYR A 33 5.49 -14.59 -5.98
CA TYR A 33 5.43 -13.37 -5.19
C TYR A 33 4.35 -12.45 -5.72
N ARG A 34 3.77 -11.65 -4.82
CA ARG A 34 2.86 -10.55 -5.16
C ARG A 34 3.37 -9.26 -4.54
N TRP A 35 3.35 -8.18 -5.30
CA TRP A 35 3.57 -6.85 -4.74
C TRP A 35 2.33 -6.34 -4.01
N ILE A 36 2.54 -5.62 -2.92
CA ILE A 36 1.57 -4.71 -2.31
C ILE A 36 2.11 -3.30 -2.44
N HIS A 37 1.41 -2.46 -3.18
CA HIS A 37 1.77 -1.07 -3.36
C HIS A 37 1.11 -0.20 -2.29
N VAL A 38 1.91 0.59 -1.59
CA VAL A 38 1.43 1.64 -0.69
C VAL A 38 1.21 2.89 -1.52
N GLN A 39 0.00 3.43 -1.53
CA GLN A 39 -0.37 4.61 -2.30
C GLN A 39 -1.00 5.68 -1.40
N ALA A 40 -0.72 6.95 -1.70
CA ALA A 40 -1.40 8.06 -1.03
C ALA A 40 -2.87 8.14 -1.49
N ASN A 41 -3.78 8.49 -0.58
CA ASN A 41 -5.17 8.75 -0.90
C ASN A 41 -5.39 10.24 -1.21
N LYS A 42 -5.99 10.54 -2.38
CA LYS A 42 -6.39 11.92 -2.75
C LYS A 42 -7.38 12.53 -1.76
N GLY A 43 -8.19 11.70 -1.11
CA GLY A 43 -9.13 12.13 -0.07
C GLY A 43 -8.51 12.23 1.32
N ALA A 44 -7.20 11.98 1.50
CA ALA A 44 -6.60 11.93 2.83
C ALA A 44 -6.88 13.20 3.66
N ASP A 45 -7.25 13.00 4.92
CA ASP A 45 -7.37 14.09 5.90
C ASP A 45 -5.98 14.71 6.15
N HIS A 46 -4.93 13.88 6.12
CA HIS A 46 -3.53 14.28 6.22
C HIS A 46 -3.08 15.12 5.00
N SER A 47 -2.67 16.35 5.24
CA SER A 47 -2.34 17.34 4.19
C SER A 47 -1.19 16.89 3.29
N THR A 48 -0.12 16.30 3.85
CA THR A 48 1.03 15.78 3.08
C THR A 48 0.61 14.69 2.09
N LEU A 49 -0.08 13.65 2.55
CA LEU A 49 -0.55 12.56 1.69
C LEU A 49 -1.52 13.06 0.62
N ARG A 50 -2.42 13.98 0.98
CA ARG A 50 -3.32 14.64 0.03
C ARG A 50 -2.56 15.42 -1.03
N ALA A 51 -1.53 16.18 -0.64
CA ALA A 51 -0.70 16.93 -1.59
C ALA A 51 0.08 16.00 -2.53
N ILE A 52 0.63 14.90 -2.01
CA ILE A 52 1.32 13.89 -2.82
C ILE A 52 0.36 13.28 -3.84
N ALA A 53 -0.82 12.81 -3.40
CA ALA A 53 -1.82 12.21 -4.27
C ALA A 53 -2.46 13.19 -5.27
N ASN A 54 -2.47 14.49 -4.97
CA ASN A 54 -2.93 15.52 -5.91
C ASN A 54 -1.91 15.78 -7.03
N LYS A 55 -0.61 15.64 -6.75
CA LYS A 55 0.44 15.73 -7.77
C LYS A 55 0.41 14.51 -8.69
N ASP A 56 0.26 13.33 -8.11
CA ASP A 56 0.13 12.07 -8.84
C ASP A 56 -0.78 11.12 -8.07
N SER A 57 -2.00 10.92 -8.58
CA SER A 57 -3.04 10.09 -7.95
C SER A 57 -2.75 8.60 -7.96
N HIS A 58 -1.74 8.18 -8.72
CA HIS A 58 -1.29 6.80 -8.82
C HIS A 58 0.09 6.58 -8.20
N LYS A 59 0.66 7.62 -7.56
CA LYS A 59 1.99 7.53 -6.95
C LYS A 59 2.04 6.38 -5.94
N VAL A 60 2.96 5.47 -6.22
CA VAL A 60 3.36 4.41 -5.30
C VAL A 60 4.43 5.00 -4.38
N LEU A 61 4.12 5.06 -3.09
CA LEU A 61 5.00 5.55 -2.03
C LEU A 61 6.09 4.51 -1.74
N GLY A 62 5.73 3.24 -1.82
CA GLY A 62 6.64 2.11 -1.67
C GLY A 62 5.92 0.81 -1.99
N SER A 63 6.66 -0.30 -2.05
CA SER A 63 6.10 -1.61 -2.35
C SER A 63 6.64 -2.68 -1.42
N VAL A 64 5.75 -3.53 -0.92
CA VAL A 64 6.10 -4.69 -0.10
C VAL A 64 6.00 -5.95 -0.95
N ARG A 65 7.04 -6.78 -0.94
CA ARG A 65 7.03 -8.10 -1.58
C ARG A 65 6.42 -9.12 -0.64
N LEU A 66 5.40 -9.84 -1.09
CA LEU A 66 4.79 -10.96 -0.37
C LEU A 66 5.06 -12.28 -1.10
N ASP A 67 5.51 -13.30 -0.38
CA ASP A 67 5.47 -14.68 -0.88
C ASP A 67 4.03 -15.19 -0.78
N VAL A 68 3.49 -15.67 -1.90
CA VAL A 68 2.08 -16.13 -1.99
C VAL A 68 1.87 -17.41 -1.19
N LYS A 69 2.90 -18.26 -1.08
CA LYS A 69 2.82 -19.54 -0.35
C LYS A 69 3.26 -19.41 1.11
N ALA A 70 4.00 -18.35 1.44
CA ALA A 70 4.42 -18.03 2.80
C ALA A 70 4.08 -16.57 3.14
N PRO A 71 2.78 -16.25 3.34
CA PRO A 71 2.37 -14.88 3.63
C PRO A 71 3.01 -14.40 4.94
N ILE A 72 3.50 -13.15 4.92
CA ILE A 72 4.02 -12.52 6.13
C ILE A 72 2.90 -12.27 7.14
N GLY A 73 3.25 -12.23 8.43
CA GLY A 73 2.32 -11.84 9.48
C GLY A 73 1.83 -10.41 9.30
N GLN A 74 0.62 -10.11 9.80
CA GLN A 74 0.03 -8.78 9.73
C GLN A 74 0.94 -7.70 10.35
N GLU A 75 1.58 -8.01 11.48
CA GLU A 75 2.51 -7.10 12.16
C GLU A 75 3.74 -6.79 11.29
N GLU A 76 4.30 -7.80 10.62
CA GLU A 76 5.43 -7.58 9.71
C GLU A 76 5.03 -6.70 8.52
N LEU A 77 3.84 -6.93 7.94
CA LEU A 77 3.32 -6.08 6.88
C LEU A 77 3.16 -4.63 7.36
N LEU A 78 2.58 -4.44 8.55
CA LEU A 78 2.39 -3.12 9.13
C LEU A 78 3.72 -2.42 9.40
N GLN A 79 4.75 -3.14 9.85
CA GLN A 79 6.07 -2.57 10.05
C GLN A 79 6.67 -2.10 8.72
N LYS A 80 6.66 -2.94 7.68
CA LYS A 80 7.17 -2.54 6.36
C LYS A 80 6.41 -1.35 5.76
N VAL A 81 5.09 -1.27 5.98
CA VAL A 81 4.30 -0.11 5.56
C VAL A 81 4.69 1.13 6.37
N ARG A 82 4.91 1.01 7.68
CA ARG A 82 5.38 2.12 8.52
C ARG A 82 6.73 2.65 8.03
N ASP A 83 7.69 1.77 7.78
CA ASP A 83 9.02 2.15 7.29
C ASP A 83 8.91 2.99 5.99
N ILE A 84 8.06 2.57 5.05
CA ILE A 84 7.77 3.33 3.81
C ILE A 84 7.22 4.73 4.10
N LEU A 85 6.38 4.88 5.14
CA LEU A 85 5.75 6.16 5.47
C LEU A 85 6.68 7.09 6.26
N GLU A 86 7.63 6.55 7.01
CA GLU A 86 8.64 7.33 7.75
C GLU A 86 9.67 7.98 6.80
N GLU A 87 9.81 7.47 5.57
CA GLU A 87 10.66 8.04 4.52
C GLU A 87 10.01 9.18 3.70
N LEU A 88 8.76 9.56 3.99
CA LEU A 88 7.99 10.58 3.26
C LEU A 88 8.20 12.02 3.76
#